data_AF-A0A3S4LJZ2-F1
#
_entry.id   AF-A0A3S4LJZ2-F1
#
_cell.length_a   1.000
_cell.length_b   1.000
_cell.length_c   1.000
_cell.angle_alpha   90.00
_cell.angle_beta   90.00
_cell.angle_gamma   90.00
#
_symmetry.space_group_name_H-M   'P 1'
#
loop_
_entity.id
_entity.type
_entity.pdbx_description
1 polymer ?
#
loop_
_entity_poly.entity_id
_entity_poly.type
_entity_poly.pdbx_seq_one_letter_code
_entity_poly.pdbx_strand_id
1 'polypeptide(L)'
;MALAGGVELGETADIGSNILTQFNLTADQMDRVGDTLTAAFTRTNTDLRALGETMKYTGPVAAKLGISLEEAAAMAGMLANNGLRGSDAGTAMRASLSRLASPPKAAADALKELGVSVADARGKMRPMEDVLLDLYKATQKYGQVDQVSFFKDIAGEEAFVGLQTLVAAAGSGELQKLTRELQGARGEADRVAK
;
A
#
# COMPACT_ATOMS: atom_id res chain seq x y z
N MET A 1 -9.86 0.41 18.71
CA MET A 1 -8.51 0.66 18.13
C MET A 1 -7.40 0.76 19.18
N ALA A 2 -7.38 1.74 20.09
CA ALA A 2 -6.25 1.92 21.04
C ALA A 2 -5.98 0.67 21.91
N LEU A 3 -7.05 0.13 22.53
CA LEU A 3 -7.00 -1.12 23.29
C LEU A 3 -6.54 -2.31 22.42
N ALA A 4 -7.02 -2.39 21.18
CA ALA A 4 -6.66 -3.45 20.24
C ALA A 4 -5.19 -3.37 19.78
N GLY A 5 -4.63 -2.16 19.67
CA GLY A 5 -3.24 -1.94 19.25
C GLY A 5 -2.23 -1.92 20.39
N GLY A 6 -2.67 -1.92 21.65
CA GLY A 6 -1.78 -1.76 22.81
C GLY A 6 -1.06 -0.40 22.83
N VAL A 7 -1.68 0.63 22.25
CA VAL A 7 -1.14 1.99 22.11
C VAL A 7 -1.94 2.96 22.97
N GLU A 8 -1.27 3.98 23.51
CA GLU A 8 -1.95 5.01 24.29
C GLU A 8 -3.02 5.73 23.48
N LEU A 9 -4.08 6.20 24.15
CA LEU A 9 -5.22 6.84 23.50
C LEU A 9 -4.81 8.10 22.72
N GLY A 10 -3.89 8.90 23.28
CA GLY A 10 -3.37 10.11 22.62
C GLY A 10 -2.65 9.78 21.32
N GLU A 11 -1.68 8.86 21.38
CA GLU A 11 -0.92 8.42 20.21
C GLU A 11 -1.84 7.78 19.14
N THR A 12 -2.83 6.99 19.56
CA THR A 12 -3.83 6.41 18.67
C THR A 12 -4.66 7.48 17.96
N ALA A 13 -5.09 8.52 18.69
CA ALA A 13 -5.86 9.63 18.14
C ALA A 13 -5.01 10.46 17.14
N ASP A 14 -3.74 10.68 17.45
CA ASP A 14 -2.80 11.38 16.56
C ASP A 14 -2.57 10.60 15.27
N ILE A 15 -2.35 9.28 15.34
CA ILE A 15 -2.17 8.44 14.14
C ILE A 15 -3.44 8.49 13.29
N GLY A 16 -4.61 8.25 13.89
CA GLY A 16 -5.85 8.20 13.13
C GLY A 16 -6.25 9.55 12.52
N SER A 17 -6.08 10.66 13.24
CA SER A 17 -6.38 12.01 12.73
C SER A 17 -5.44 12.45 11.60
N ASN A 18 -4.15 12.08 11.69
CA ASN A 18 -3.19 12.31 10.61
C ASN A 18 -3.59 11.54 9.34
N ILE A 19 -3.95 10.26 9.48
CA ILE A 19 -4.37 9.42 8.35
C ILE A 19 -5.67 9.93 7.74
N LEU A 20 -6.65 10.30 8.57
CA LEU A 20 -7.90 10.91 8.15
C LEU A 20 -7.64 12.14 7.27
N THR A 21 -6.74 13.02 7.70
CA THR A 21 -6.33 14.22 6.96
C THR A 21 -5.59 13.87 5.66
N GLN A 22 -4.64 12.93 5.69
CA GLN A 22 -3.85 12.51 4.51
C GLN A 22 -4.72 12.00 3.37
N PHE A 23 -5.81 11.30 3.68
CA PHE A 23 -6.75 10.76 2.70
C PHE A 23 -7.93 11.69 2.38
N ASN A 24 -7.90 12.94 2.88
CA ASN A 24 -8.97 13.93 2.74
C ASN A 24 -10.35 13.38 3.19
N LEU A 25 -10.35 12.58 4.25
CA LEU A 25 -11.57 12.02 4.85
C LEU A 25 -12.15 13.01 5.85
N THR A 26 -13.46 12.95 6.06
CA THR A 26 -14.17 13.79 7.02
C THR A 26 -14.17 13.16 8.42
N ALA A 27 -14.36 13.97 9.47
CA ALA A 27 -14.28 13.51 10.85
C ALA A 27 -15.26 12.38 11.19
N ASP A 28 -16.42 12.32 10.54
CA ASP A 28 -17.41 11.23 10.67
C ASP A 28 -16.91 9.88 10.12
N GLN A 29 -15.77 9.87 9.42
CA GLN A 29 -15.12 8.66 8.93
C GLN A 29 -14.01 8.16 9.86
N MET A 30 -13.84 8.76 11.05
CA MET A 30 -12.82 8.32 12.02
C MET A 30 -13.00 6.86 12.43
N ASP A 31 -14.25 6.38 12.55
CA ASP A 31 -14.53 4.98 12.83
C ASP A 31 -14.02 4.06 11.72
N ARG A 32 -14.23 4.45 10.45
CA ARG A 32 -13.71 3.73 9.28
C ARG A 32 -12.18 3.67 9.30
N VAL A 33 -11.51 4.75 9.69
CA VAL A 33 -10.05 4.77 9.86
C VAL A 33 -9.65 3.78 10.95
N GLY A 34 -10.31 3.84 12.11
CA GLY A 34 -10.02 2.97 13.24
C GLY A 34 -10.22 1.48 12.92
N ASP A 35 -11.31 1.16 12.25
CA ASP A 35 -11.65 -0.18 11.79
C ASP A 35 -10.64 -0.71 10.77
N THR A 36 -10.27 0.10 9.78
CA THR A 36 -9.32 -0.28 8.74
C THR A 36 -7.94 -0.58 9.32
N LEU A 37 -7.44 0.29 10.20
CA LEU A 37 -6.14 0.10 10.84
C LEU A 37 -6.17 -1.10 11.79
N THR A 38 -7.23 -1.26 12.58
CA THR A 38 -7.40 -2.41 13.47
C THR A 38 -7.43 -3.72 12.68
N ALA A 39 -8.19 -3.76 11.60
CA ALA A 39 -8.22 -4.92 10.71
C ALA A 39 -6.87 -5.21 10.06
N ALA A 40 -6.13 -4.17 9.64
CA ALA A 40 -4.81 -4.35 9.04
C ALA A 40 -3.80 -4.95 10.02
N PHE A 41 -3.68 -4.40 11.23
CA PHE A 41 -2.71 -4.90 12.22
C PHE A 41 -3.12 -6.22 12.89
N THR A 42 -4.41 -6.58 12.89
CA THR A 42 -4.85 -7.88 13.42
C THR A 42 -4.72 -9.03 12.41
N ARG A 43 -4.63 -8.72 11.11
CA ARG A 43 -4.59 -9.72 10.02
C ARG A 43 -3.24 -9.82 9.33
N THR A 44 -2.30 -8.93 9.63
CA THR A 44 -0.96 -8.92 9.07
C THR A 44 0.09 -8.73 10.15
N ASN A 45 1.37 -8.97 9.83
CA ASN A 45 2.50 -8.88 10.75
C ASN A 45 2.95 -7.42 11.00
N THR A 46 2.00 -6.50 11.19
CA THR A 46 2.23 -5.08 11.48
C THR A 46 1.58 -4.70 12.81
N ASP A 47 1.82 -3.48 13.27
CA ASP A 47 1.15 -2.88 14.42
C ASP A 47 0.68 -1.46 14.08
N LEU A 48 -0.05 -0.83 14.99
CA LEU A 48 -0.59 0.50 14.78
C LEU A 48 0.50 1.57 14.57
N ARG A 49 1.65 1.46 15.26
CA ARG A 49 2.77 2.42 15.11
C ARG A 49 3.42 2.27 13.74
N ALA A 50 3.73 1.05 13.35
CA ALA A 50 4.30 0.73 12.04
C ALA A 50 3.36 1.18 10.91
N LEU A 51 2.05 0.97 11.03
CA LEU A 51 1.07 1.51 10.07
C LEU A 51 1.09 3.04 10.03
N GLY A 52 1.11 3.71 11.19
CA GLY A 52 1.21 5.16 11.27
C GLY A 52 2.47 5.71 10.58
N GLU A 53 3.62 5.08 10.80
CA GLU A 53 4.87 5.41 10.13
C GLU A 53 4.82 5.17 8.62
N THR A 54 4.26 4.04 8.17
CA THR A 54 4.09 3.76 6.74
C THR A 54 3.19 4.81 6.07
N MET A 55 2.08 5.16 6.70
CA MET A 55 1.11 6.13 6.18
C MET A 55 1.66 7.56 6.19
N LYS A 56 2.50 7.93 7.15
CA LYS A 56 3.20 9.22 7.15
C LYS A 56 3.93 9.50 5.83
N TYR A 57 4.54 8.47 5.22
CA TYR A 57 5.22 8.62 3.92
C TYR A 57 4.31 8.38 2.73
N THR A 58 3.36 7.45 2.85
CA THR A 58 2.59 6.96 1.70
C THR A 58 1.23 7.62 1.53
N GLY A 59 0.56 7.97 2.62
CA GLY A 59 -0.81 8.50 2.62
C GLY A 59 -1.02 9.66 1.64
N PRO A 60 -0.20 10.73 1.68
CA PRO A 60 -0.38 11.86 0.77
C PRO A 60 -0.27 11.51 -0.72
N VAL A 61 0.66 10.63 -1.09
CA VAL A 61 0.84 10.23 -2.50
C VAL A 61 -0.25 9.24 -2.93
N ALA A 62 -0.63 8.30 -2.05
CA ALA A 62 -1.72 7.36 -2.31
C ALA A 62 -3.05 8.10 -2.56
N ALA A 63 -3.41 9.02 -1.68
CA ALA A 63 -4.62 9.82 -1.81
C ALA A 63 -4.63 10.65 -3.11
N LYS A 64 -3.49 11.28 -3.46
CA LYS A 64 -3.35 12.03 -4.72
C LYS A 64 -3.55 11.16 -5.96
N LEU A 65 -3.17 9.88 -5.89
CA LEU A 65 -3.32 8.92 -6.98
C LEU A 65 -4.70 8.23 -6.98
N GLY A 66 -5.57 8.58 -6.02
CA GLY A 66 -6.90 8.00 -5.88
C GLY A 66 -6.91 6.60 -5.27
N ILE A 67 -5.81 6.19 -4.62
CA ILE A 67 -5.73 4.95 -3.84
C ILE A 67 -6.44 5.18 -2.52
N SER A 68 -7.34 4.27 -2.17
CA SER A 68 -8.11 4.32 -0.93
C SER A 68 -7.26 4.01 0.31
N LEU A 69 -7.78 4.35 1.48
CA LEU A 69 -7.17 4.01 2.77
C LEU A 69 -6.99 2.48 2.90
N GLU A 70 -8.00 1.71 2.50
CA GLU A 70 -8.00 0.25 2.59
C GLU A 70 -6.97 -0.38 1.66
N GLU A 71 -6.86 0.10 0.42
CA GLU A 71 -5.82 -0.37 -0.51
C GLU A 71 -4.42 -0.04 0.03
N ALA A 72 -4.20 1.18 0.52
CA ALA A 72 -2.91 1.57 1.08
C ALA A 72 -2.57 0.76 2.36
N ALA A 73 -3.55 0.49 3.21
CA ALA A 73 -3.38 -0.30 4.42
C ALA A 73 -3.15 -1.79 4.11
N ALA A 74 -3.83 -2.32 3.10
CA ALA A 74 -3.60 -3.68 2.62
C ALA A 74 -2.19 -3.83 2.04
N MET A 75 -1.76 -2.89 1.19
CA MET A 75 -0.39 -2.85 0.66
C MET A 75 0.64 -2.78 1.80
N ALA A 76 0.42 -1.93 2.81
CA ALA A 76 1.29 -1.86 4.00
C ALA A 76 1.35 -3.19 4.76
N GLY A 77 0.20 -3.85 4.95
CA GLY A 77 0.12 -5.18 5.58
C GLY A 77 0.84 -6.28 4.78
N MET A 78 0.74 -6.27 3.45
CA MET A 78 1.45 -7.23 2.58
C MET A 78 2.97 -7.05 2.66
N LEU A 79 3.45 -5.81 2.72
CA LEU A 79 4.85 -5.51 2.97
C LEU A 79 5.30 -6.00 4.35
N ALA A 80 4.47 -5.78 5.38
CA ALA A 80 4.77 -6.19 6.75
C ALA A 80 4.88 -7.71 6.90
N ASN A 81 4.03 -8.46 6.21
CA ASN A 81 4.12 -9.93 6.14
C ASN A 81 5.44 -10.42 5.54
N ASN A 82 6.11 -9.59 4.74
CA ASN A 82 7.42 -9.87 4.13
C ASN A 82 8.57 -9.16 4.87
N GLY A 83 8.33 -8.63 6.07
CA GLY A 83 9.36 -8.03 6.92
C GLY A 83 9.63 -6.54 6.67
N LEU A 84 8.99 -5.91 5.68
CA LEU A 84 9.08 -4.48 5.44
C LEU A 84 7.99 -3.75 6.24
N ARG A 85 8.35 -2.97 7.25
CA ARG A 85 7.40 -2.31 8.16
C ARG A 85 7.78 -0.85 8.39
N GLY A 86 6.85 -0.09 8.95
CA GLY A 86 7.13 1.27 9.42
C GLY A 86 7.64 2.18 8.31
N SER A 87 8.77 2.85 8.57
CA SER A 87 9.45 3.73 7.62
C SER A 87 9.91 3.04 6.34
N ASP A 88 10.29 1.76 6.39
CA ASP A 88 10.83 1.04 5.23
C ASP A 88 9.73 0.76 4.22
N ALA A 89 8.60 0.24 4.71
CA ALA A 89 7.39 0.08 3.90
C ALA A 89 6.91 1.43 3.34
N GLY A 90 6.87 2.46 4.20
CA GLY A 90 6.44 3.80 3.77
C GLY A 90 7.33 4.41 2.68
N THR A 91 8.65 4.23 2.79
CA THR A 91 9.60 4.73 1.81
C THR A 91 9.49 3.97 0.49
N ALA A 92 9.42 2.64 0.55
CA ALA A 92 9.29 1.79 -0.63
C ALA A 92 7.97 2.06 -1.38
N MET A 93 6.84 2.17 -0.66
CA MET A 93 5.56 2.52 -1.26
C MET A 93 5.58 3.91 -1.88
N ARG A 94 6.04 4.94 -1.16
CA ARG A 94 6.11 6.30 -1.69
C ARG A 94 6.95 6.38 -2.96
N ALA A 95 8.12 5.75 -2.96
CA ALA A 95 9.01 5.71 -4.12
C ALA A 95 8.36 4.99 -5.31
N SER A 96 7.80 3.81 -5.07
CA SER A 96 7.13 3.00 -6.09
C SER A 96 5.94 3.72 -6.70
N LEU A 97 5.04 4.26 -5.87
CA LEU A 97 3.86 5.00 -6.31
C LEU A 97 4.24 6.26 -7.10
N SER A 98 5.22 7.03 -6.61
CA SER A 98 5.66 8.25 -7.30
C SER A 98 6.29 7.95 -8.66
N ARG A 99 7.09 6.88 -8.76
CA ARG A 99 7.75 6.51 -10.02
C ARG A 99 6.82 5.80 -10.99
N LEU A 100 5.82 5.07 -10.51
CA LEU A 100 4.75 4.58 -11.37
C LEU A 100 3.92 5.74 -11.95
N ALA A 101 3.58 6.74 -11.12
CA ALA A 101 2.79 7.88 -11.55
C ALA A 101 3.55 8.86 -12.47
N SER A 102 4.86 9.00 -12.26
CA SER A 102 5.72 9.88 -13.05
C SER A 102 7.06 9.17 -13.32
N PRO A 103 7.10 8.22 -14.26
CA PRO A 103 8.25 7.37 -14.47
C PRO A 103 9.47 8.13 -15.00
N PRO A 104 10.64 8.02 -14.35
CA PRO A 104 11.89 8.43 -15.00
C PRO A 104 12.15 7.54 -16.23
N LYS A 105 13.09 7.95 -17.07
CA LYS A 105 13.37 7.27 -18.35
C LYS A 105 13.51 5.74 -18.23
N ALA A 106 14.31 5.25 -17.28
CA ALA A 106 14.49 3.82 -17.06
C ALA A 106 13.17 3.11 -16.70
N ALA A 107 12.37 3.68 -15.79
CA ALA A 107 11.06 3.14 -15.45
C ALA A 107 10.10 3.13 -16.64
N ALA A 108 10.10 4.20 -17.44
CA ALA A 108 9.23 4.30 -18.61
C ALA A 108 9.60 3.28 -19.70
N ASP A 109 10.90 3.10 -19.94
CA ASP A 109 11.44 2.11 -20.88
C ASP A 109 11.10 0.68 -20.41
N ALA A 110 11.30 0.38 -19.12
CA ALA A 110 10.92 -0.90 -18.50
C ALA A 110 9.41 -1.19 -18.60
N LEU A 111 8.55 -0.24 -18.23
CA LEU A 111 7.09 -0.38 -18.34
C LEU A 111 6.66 -0.62 -19.79
N LYS A 112 7.29 0.08 -20.75
CA LYS A 112 7.02 -0.10 -22.17
C LYS A 112 7.42 -1.48 -22.66
N GLU A 113 8.58 -1.99 -22.24
CA GLU A 113 9.04 -3.34 -22.60
C GLU A 113 8.12 -4.43 -22.01
N LEU A 114 7.68 -4.23 -20.77
CA LEU A 114 6.70 -5.10 -20.13
C LEU A 114 5.30 -4.99 -20.78
N GLY A 115 5.01 -3.91 -21.51
CA GLY A 115 3.70 -3.63 -22.09
C GLY A 115 2.66 -3.19 -21.04
N VAL A 116 3.11 -2.59 -19.94
CA VAL A 116 2.27 -2.19 -18.81
C VAL A 116 1.96 -0.70 -18.89
N SER A 117 0.67 -0.36 -18.97
CA SER A 117 0.22 1.03 -18.84
C SER A 117 -0.16 1.33 -17.40
N VAL A 118 0.34 2.43 -16.84
CA VAL A 118 0.00 2.85 -15.47
C VAL A 118 -1.17 3.85 -15.45
N ALA A 119 -1.34 4.62 -16.53
CA ALA A 119 -2.43 5.58 -16.68
C ALA A 119 -3.51 5.06 -17.64
N ASP A 120 -4.75 5.52 -17.43
CA ASP A 120 -5.85 5.35 -18.38
C ASP A 120 -5.74 6.36 -19.53
N ALA A 121 -6.64 6.26 -20.52
CA ALA A 121 -6.65 7.14 -21.68
C ALA A 121 -6.87 8.64 -21.35
N ARG A 122 -7.26 8.97 -20.11
CA ARG A 122 -7.47 10.34 -19.62
C ARG A 122 -6.31 10.82 -18.74
N GLY A 123 -5.25 10.03 -18.60
CA GLY A 123 -4.10 10.35 -17.75
C GLY A 123 -4.33 10.13 -16.26
N LYS A 124 -5.43 9.48 -15.86
CA LYS A 124 -5.66 9.10 -14.46
C LYS A 124 -4.95 7.78 -14.17
N MET A 125 -4.40 7.61 -12.97
CA MET A 125 -3.87 6.32 -12.56
C MET A 125 -4.95 5.24 -12.67
N ARG A 126 -4.59 4.10 -13.26
CA ARG A 126 -5.43 2.90 -13.27
C ARG A 126 -5.55 2.34 -11.85
N PRO A 127 -6.55 1.48 -11.57
CA PRO A 127 -6.62 0.78 -10.29
C PRO A 127 -5.28 0.12 -9.97
N MET A 128 -4.76 0.37 -8.77
CA MET A 128 -3.41 -0.09 -8.41
C MET A 128 -3.32 -1.62 -8.47
N GLU A 129 -4.38 -2.32 -8.06
CA GLU A 129 -4.48 -3.78 -8.15
C GLU A 129 -4.28 -4.28 -9.60
N ASP A 130 -4.86 -3.59 -10.59
CA ASP A 130 -4.70 -3.95 -12.00
C ASP A 130 -3.27 -3.70 -12.49
N VAL A 131 -2.66 -2.57 -12.11
CA VAL A 131 -1.28 -2.24 -12.49
C VAL A 131 -0.30 -3.27 -11.92
N LEU A 132 -0.45 -3.63 -10.64
CA LEU A 132 0.37 -4.64 -9.99
C LEU A 132 0.17 -6.03 -10.61
N LEU A 133 -1.06 -6.39 -10.96
CA LEU A 133 -1.36 -7.66 -11.64
C LEU A 133 -0.80 -7.72 -13.06
N ASP A 134 -0.85 -6.62 -13.80
CA ASP A 134 -0.25 -6.51 -15.13
C ASP A 134 1.28 -6.66 -15.05
N LEU A 135 1.93 -6.02 -14.07
CA LEU A 135 3.36 -6.20 -13.79
C LEU A 135 3.68 -7.66 -13.45
N TYR A 136 2.87 -8.30 -12.62
CA TYR A 136 3.06 -9.71 -12.26
C TYR A 136 3.03 -10.59 -13.51
N LYS A 137 1.99 -10.49 -14.32
CA LYS A 137 1.83 -11.28 -15.56
C LYS A 137 2.95 -11.00 -16.55
N ALA A 138 3.29 -9.73 -16.76
CA ALA A 138 4.29 -9.32 -17.73
C ALA A 138 5.71 -9.79 -17.34
N THR A 139 6.01 -9.87 -16.04
CA THR A 139 7.34 -10.28 -15.55
C THR A 139 7.53 -11.80 -15.53
N GLN A 140 6.46 -12.61 -15.49
CA GLN A 140 6.55 -14.08 -15.49
C GLN A 140 7.26 -14.68 -16.72
N LYS A 141 7.29 -13.96 -17.85
CA LYS A 141 7.97 -14.43 -19.07
C LYS A 141 9.50 -14.28 -19.03
N TYR A 142 10.04 -13.63 -17.99
CA TYR A 142 11.46 -13.32 -17.84
C TYR A 142 12.13 -14.12 -16.73
N GLY A 143 13.44 -14.30 -16.84
CA GLY A 143 14.26 -14.90 -15.79
C GLY A 143 14.39 -14.00 -14.57
N GLN A 144 14.79 -14.58 -13.43
CA GLN A 144 14.87 -13.87 -12.15
C GLN A 144 15.75 -12.61 -12.19
N VAL A 145 16.87 -12.66 -12.93
CA VAL A 145 17.80 -11.52 -13.07
C VAL A 145 17.12 -10.34 -13.77
N ASP A 146 16.40 -10.61 -14.85
CA ASP A 146 15.67 -9.58 -15.61
C ASP A 146 14.51 -9.01 -14.80
N GLN A 147 13.78 -9.86 -14.06
CA GLN A 147 12.71 -9.40 -13.16
C GLN A 147 13.25 -8.41 -12.13
N VAL A 148 14.39 -8.70 -11.50
CA VAL A 148 15.04 -7.78 -10.57
C VAL A 148 15.43 -6.47 -11.27
N SER A 149 15.97 -6.55 -12.50
CA SER A 149 16.30 -5.35 -13.28
C SER A 149 15.06 -4.47 -13.53
N PHE A 150 13.95 -5.06 -13.98
CA PHE A 150 12.72 -4.30 -14.22
C PHE A 150 12.19 -3.63 -12.96
N PHE A 151 12.16 -4.33 -11.82
CA PHE A 151 11.68 -3.72 -10.58
C PHE A 151 12.62 -2.62 -10.07
N LYS A 152 13.94 -2.76 -10.25
CA LYS A 152 14.91 -1.70 -9.95
C LYS A 152 14.71 -0.47 -10.84
N ASP A 153 14.48 -0.67 -12.14
CA ASP A 153 14.22 0.43 -13.05
C ASP A 153 12.92 1.15 -12.68
N ILE A 154 11.87 0.40 -12.34
CA ILE A 154 10.55 0.95 -12.01
C ILE A 154 10.55 1.66 -10.65
N ALA A 155 10.97 0.98 -9.57
CA ALA A 155 10.86 1.50 -8.20
C ALA A 155 12.12 2.21 -7.70
N GLY A 156 13.28 1.96 -8.31
CA GLY A 156 14.59 2.39 -7.82
C GLY A 156 15.25 1.35 -6.91
N GLU A 157 16.55 1.52 -6.69
CA GLU A 157 17.42 0.56 -5.99
C GLU A 157 16.97 0.23 -4.56
N GLU A 158 16.43 1.21 -3.84
CA GLU A 158 16.00 1.01 -2.44
C GLU A 158 14.57 0.46 -2.30
N ALA A 159 13.73 0.63 -3.33
CA ALA A 159 12.30 0.35 -3.23
C ALA A 159 11.84 -0.88 -4.03
N PHE A 160 12.70 -1.45 -4.87
CA PHE A 160 12.31 -2.54 -5.77
C PHE A 160 11.80 -3.78 -5.03
N VAL A 161 12.37 -4.11 -3.87
CA VAL A 161 11.91 -5.25 -3.05
C VAL A 161 10.47 -5.03 -2.59
N GLY A 162 10.15 -3.80 -2.17
CA GLY A 162 8.79 -3.45 -1.78
C GLY A 162 7.81 -3.55 -2.95
N LEU A 163 8.15 -2.99 -4.12
CA LEU A 163 7.31 -3.12 -5.30
C LEU A 163 7.13 -4.58 -5.73
N GLN A 164 8.22 -5.35 -5.78
CA GLN A 164 8.19 -6.76 -6.16
C GLN A 164 7.32 -7.58 -5.21
N THR A 165 7.37 -7.29 -3.91
CA THR A 165 6.51 -7.91 -2.90
C THR A 165 5.04 -7.63 -3.16
N LEU A 166 4.68 -6.38 -3.45
CA LEU A 166 3.31 -5.98 -3.76
C LEU A 166 2.81 -6.59 -5.07
N VAL A 167 3.68 -6.70 -6.07
CA VAL A 167 3.38 -7.36 -7.34
C VAL A 167 3.14 -8.86 -7.14
N ALA A 168 3.95 -9.54 -6.32
CA ALA A 168 3.73 -10.93 -5.96
C ALA A 168 2.40 -11.13 -5.19
N ALA A 169 2.11 -10.26 -4.23
CA ALA A 169 0.86 -10.25 -3.45
C ALA A 169 -0.39 -10.04 -4.34
N ALA A 170 -0.29 -9.18 -5.36
CA ALA A 170 -1.36 -9.00 -6.34
C ALA A 170 -1.51 -10.22 -7.26
N GLY A 171 -0.39 -10.86 -7.64
CA GLY A 171 -0.38 -12.07 -8.45
C GLY A 171 -0.98 -13.29 -7.75
N SER A 172 -0.75 -13.43 -6.44
CA SER A 172 -1.32 -14.51 -5.62
C SER A 172 -2.79 -14.30 -5.26
N GLY A 173 -3.30 -13.06 -5.40
CA GLY A 173 -4.66 -12.69 -5.00
C GLY A 173 -4.78 -12.26 -3.53
N GLU A 174 -3.69 -12.32 -2.76
CA GLU A 174 -3.68 -12.00 -1.34
C GLU A 174 -3.91 -10.51 -1.08
N LEU A 175 -3.35 -9.64 -1.92
CA LEU A 175 -3.59 -8.19 -1.80
C LEU A 175 -5.08 -7.88 -1.93
N GLN A 176 -5.73 -8.39 -2.99
CA GLN A 176 -7.15 -8.15 -3.25
C GLN A 176 -8.04 -8.78 -2.18
N LYS A 177 -7.65 -9.94 -1.64
CA LYS A 177 -8.33 -10.55 -0.50
C LYS A 177 -8.26 -9.63 0.72
N LEU A 178 -7.07 -9.16 1.08
CA LEU A 178 -6.88 -8.26 2.21
C LEU A 178 -7.63 -6.93 2.00
N THR A 179 -7.54 -6.30 0.84
CA THR A 179 -8.29 -5.08 0.52
C THR A 179 -9.79 -5.25 0.78
N ARG A 180 -10.40 -6.35 0.31
CA ARG A 180 -11.83 -6.65 0.55
C ARG A 180 -12.13 -6.87 2.03
N GLU A 181 -11.27 -7.58 2.74
CA GLU A 181 -11.42 -7.79 4.18
C GLU A 181 -11.35 -6.47 4.97
N LEU A 182 -10.50 -5.52 4.55
CA LEU A 182 -10.41 -4.20 5.15
C LEU A 182 -11.63 -3.33 4.83
N GLN A 183 -12.12 -3.35 3.59
CA GLN A 183 -13.35 -2.65 3.19
C GLN A 183 -14.59 -3.15 3.96
N GLY A 184 -14.60 -4.44 4.34
CA GLY A 184 -15.66 -5.06 5.13
C GLY A 184 -15.50 -4.95 6.64
N ALA A 185 -14.47 -4.27 7.16
CA ALA A 185 -14.09 -4.31 8.57
C ALA A 185 -14.92 -3.44 9.53
N ARG A 186 -16.13 -3.03 9.15
CA ARG A 186 -16.94 -2.13 9.98
C ARG A 186 -17.21 -2.72 11.38
N GLY A 187 -16.86 -1.98 12.43
CA GLY A 187 -16.98 -2.38 13.84
C GLY A 187 -15.86 -3.29 14.36
N GLU A 188 -14.81 -3.54 13.57
CA GLU A 188 -13.65 -4.35 13.98
C GLU A 188 -12.94 -3.74 15.20
N ALA A 189 -12.79 -2.41 15.22
CA ALA A 189 -12.11 -1.68 16.29
C ALA A 189 -12.75 -1.91 17.67
N ASP A 190 -14.07 -2.06 17.71
CA ASP A 190 -14.85 -2.32 18.93
C ASP A 190 -14.87 -3.80 19.30
N ARG A 191 -14.89 -4.69 18.29
CA ARG A 191 -14.91 -6.14 18.52
C ARG A 191 -13.64 -6.64 19.19
N VAL A 192 -12.49 -6.14 18.75
CA VAL A 192 -11.16 -6.57 19.25
C VAL A 192 -10.84 -5.92 20.60
N ALA A 193 -11.50 -4.82 20.97
CA ALA A 193 -11.28 -4.12 22.23
C ALA A 193 -11.98 -4.76 23.45
N LYS A 194 -12.68 -5.89 23.27
CA LYS A 194 -13.38 -6.64 24.33
C LYS A 194 -12.56 -7.83 24.81
#